data_AF-A0A2N5SBY7-F1
#
_entry.id   AF-A0A2N5SBY7-F1
#
_cell.length_a   1.000
_cell.length_b   1.000
_cell.length_c   1.000
_cell.angle_alpha   90.00
_cell.angle_beta   90.00
_cell.angle_gamma   90.00
#
_symmetry.space_group_name_H-M   'P 1'
#
loop_
_entity.id
_entity.type
_entity.pdbx_description
1 polymer ?
#
loop_
_entity_poly.entity_id
_entity_poly.type
_entity_poly.pdbx_seq_one_letter_code
_entity_poly.pdbx_strand_id
1 'polypeptide(L)'
;MFNFLAFFVHPEPTLVYIITGSGEATNEMTATHRGTARVQVGNLTITLKDALYVPKLSTNLISFAAMVKESAILKGVGNFVEIELNGNHHVSVVTGKGIFELHDAHPAQQMALVTTSSSDISPLAKWHARFGHASTARVKTAVGGQLLGGMLTCDVCLKGKMTKSPFQGHFHPTSASLKVFHGDLIGPISPATNGGCQYFLTLVDQHTGFIHVSLLKEKSDATSEIVKYKNLYEKQTGNSIKKLVTDGGGEFCNKVLGAILKRGGIQHNVAPPYTPQHNGLAKRANRTIIKMTRCMMLQSNLAPEWWGKAAKSAAATTNALLSLSKSKSLPCQLFLKLTPRPEFFRPFGCKAWALKPKVKRDHKLDAISSEETLVGDPILPSDDLPTIEDNPPAVESPEEPMEDFPSNPENGCCWIYVPEYTPSNCINSKIDESNI
;
A
#
# COMPACT_ATOMS: atom_id res chain seq x y z
N MET A 1 -22.59 44.83 7.98
CA MET A 1 -21.22 44.50 7.53
C MET A 1 -20.37 44.34 8.78
N PHE A 2 -19.58 43.27 8.85
CA PHE A 2 -18.79 42.93 10.03
C PHE A 2 -17.32 42.76 9.68
N ASN A 3 -16.44 43.18 10.59
CA ASN A 3 -14.99 43.13 10.40
C ASN A 3 -14.33 41.86 10.95
N PHE A 4 -15.08 40.97 11.59
CA PHE A 4 -14.56 39.73 12.17
C PHE A 4 -15.38 38.50 11.77
N LEU A 5 -14.69 37.40 11.41
CA LEU A 5 -15.36 36.21 10.90
C LEU A 5 -16.10 35.42 12.00
N ALA A 6 -15.72 35.61 13.27
CA ALA A 6 -16.35 34.94 14.41
C ALA A 6 -17.83 35.34 14.63
N PHE A 7 -18.30 36.45 14.04
CA PHE A 7 -19.71 36.80 14.06
C PHE A 7 -20.58 35.82 13.23
N PHE A 8 -20.01 35.02 12.33
CA PHE A 8 -20.78 34.26 11.35
C PHE A 8 -20.99 32.79 11.73
N VAL A 9 -22.20 32.29 11.44
CA VAL A 9 -22.53 30.86 11.50
C VAL A 9 -22.49 30.31 10.08
N HIS A 10 -21.44 29.54 9.77
CA HIS A 10 -21.17 28.95 8.44
C HIS A 10 -21.17 29.97 7.28
N PRO A 11 -20.22 30.92 7.24
CA PRO A 11 -20.11 31.88 6.15
C PRO A 11 -19.70 31.22 4.83
N GLU A 12 -20.31 31.62 3.72
CA GLU A 12 -19.93 31.19 2.37
C GLU A 12 -19.01 32.23 1.70
N PRO A 13 -18.01 31.80 0.91
CA PRO A 13 -17.17 32.72 0.15
C PRO A 13 -17.97 33.59 -0.80
N THR A 14 -17.67 34.88 -0.84
CA THR A 14 -18.33 35.86 -1.73
C THR A 14 -17.34 36.94 -2.16
N LEU A 15 -17.62 37.63 -3.27
CA LEU A 15 -16.86 38.81 -3.67
C LEU A 15 -17.82 39.97 -3.96
N VAL A 16 -17.92 40.92 -3.03
CA VAL A 16 -18.72 42.15 -3.21
C VAL A 16 -17.81 43.35 -3.00
N TYR A 17 -17.73 44.24 -3.99
CA TYR A 17 -17.00 45.50 -3.89
C TYR A 17 -17.84 46.53 -3.14
N ILE A 18 -17.27 47.14 -2.11
CA ILE A 18 -17.94 48.18 -1.31
C ILE A 18 -17.50 49.55 -1.84
N ILE A 19 -18.46 50.31 -2.37
CA ILE A 19 -18.24 51.68 -2.84
C ILE A 19 -18.31 52.61 -1.63
N THR A 20 -17.27 53.41 -1.41
CA THR A 20 -17.23 54.43 -0.35
C THR A 20 -17.54 55.82 -0.93
N GLY A 21 -17.73 56.82 -0.06
CA GLY A 21 -18.21 58.16 -0.43
C GLY A 21 -17.38 58.94 -1.46
N SER A 22 -16.22 58.44 -1.88
CA SER A 22 -15.43 59.00 -3.00
C SER A 22 -15.96 58.61 -4.39
N GLY A 23 -16.94 57.70 -4.49
CA GLY A 23 -17.57 57.30 -5.75
C GLY A 23 -16.75 56.34 -6.61
N GLU A 24 -15.51 56.03 -6.22
CA GLU A 24 -14.66 55.03 -6.89
C GLU A 24 -14.69 53.70 -6.12
N ALA A 25 -14.92 52.60 -6.84
CA ALA A 25 -14.76 51.26 -6.31
C ALA A 25 -13.27 50.95 -6.14
N THR A 26 -12.71 51.28 -4.99
CA THR A 26 -11.34 50.89 -4.66
C THR A 26 -11.29 49.39 -4.35
N ASN A 27 -10.32 48.65 -4.91
CA ASN A 27 -10.00 47.24 -4.55
C ASN A 27 -9.64 47.07 -3.06
N GLU A 28 -9.63 48.14 -2.29
CA GLU A 28 -9.29 48.16 -0.88
C GLU A 28 -10.45 47.74 0.04
N MET A 29 -11.72 47.85 -0.34
CA MET A 29 -12.84 47.42 0.50
C MET A 29 -13.73 46.38 -0.21
N THR A 30 -13.47 45.11 0.08
CA THR A 30 -14.21 43.97 -0.47
C THR A 30 -14.78 43.08 0.63
N ALA A 31 -16.04 42.70 0.51
CA ALA A 31 -16.59 41.61 1.29
C ALA A 31 -16.11 40.27 0.71
N THR A 32 -15.53 39.43 1.57
CA THR A 32 -14.96 38.13 1.19
C THR A 32 -15.88 36.96 1.52
N HIS A 33 -16.84 37.16 2.41
CA HIS A 33 -17.82 36.15 2.79
C HIS A 33 -19.19 36.76 3.04
N ARG A 34 -20.24 35.95 2.87
CA ARG A 34 -21.65 36.29 3.11
C ARG A 34 -22.29 35.19 3.95
N GLY A 35 -23.17 35.54 4.87
CA GLY A 35 -23.84 34.54 5.70
C GLY A 35 -24.70 35.13 6.81
N THR A 36 -25.10 34.27 7.74
CA THR A 36 -25.87 34.70 8.92
C THR A 36 -24.91 35.10 10.04
N ALA A 37 -24.99 36.35 10.50
CA ALA A 37 -24.21 36.86 11.61
C ALA A 37 -25.02 36.80 12.92
N ARG A 38 -24.41 36.26 13.99
CA ARG A 38 -24.93 36.29 15.36
C ARG A 38 -24.10 37.24 16.19
N VAL A 39 -24.73 38.30 16.65
CA VAL A 39 -24.08 39.40 17.36
C VAL A 39 -24.68 39.51 18.74
N GLN A 40 -23.83 39.53 19.77
CA GLN A 40 -24.23 39.84 21.13
C GLN A 40 -24.01 41.33 21.38
N VAL A 41 -25.07 42.04 21.76
CA VAL A 41 -25.04 43.45 22.15
C VAL A 41 -25.62 43.54 23.55
N GLY A 42 -24.76 43.80 24.55
CA GLY A 42 -25.11 43.63 25.96
C GLY A 42 -25.56 42.20 26.28
N ASN A 43 -26.77 42.05 26.84
CA ASN A 43 -27.37 40.75 27.17
C ASN A 43 -28.19 40.14 26.02
N LEU A 44 -28.31 40.84 24.89
CA LEU A 44 -29.15 40.42 23.78
C LEU A 44 -28.31 39.75 22.69
N THR A 45 -28.79 38.63 22.15
CA THR A 45 -28.22 38.02 20.93
C THR A 45 -29.13 38.30 19.74
N ILE A 46 -28.61 39.01 18.75
CA ILE A 46 -29.30 39.37 17.51
C ILE A 46 -28.80 38.46 16.39
N THR A 47 -29.72 37.98 15.55
CA THR A 47 -29.38 37.20 14.35
C THR A 47 -29.68 38.01 13.11
N LEU A 48 -28.63 38.39 12.38
CA LEU A 48 -28.71 39.17 11.16
C LEU A 48 -28.48 38.24 9.97
N LYS A 49 -29.53 38.03 9.19
CA LYS A 49 -29.42 37.31 7.92
C LYS A 49 -28.72 38.20 6.90
N ASP A 50 -28.06 37.56 5.96
CA ASP A 50 -27.47 38.23 4.80
C ASP A 50 -26.37 39.25 5.11
N ALA A 51 -25.60 38.99 6.16
CA ALA A 51 -24.49 39.83 6.56
C ALA A 51 -23.25 39.60 5.66
N LEU A 52 -22.47 40.66 5.46
CA LEU A 52 -21.21 40.65 4.71
C LEU A 52 -20.02 40.77 5.65
N TYR A 53 -19.01 39.93 5.45
CA TYR A 53 -17.72 40.00 6.13
C TYR A 53 -16.71 40.80 5.31
N VAL A 54 -16.27 41.93 5.86
CA VAL A 54 -15.36 42.90 5.23
C VAL A 54 -14.14 43.08 6.16
N PRO A 55 -13.01 42.38 5.91
CA PRO A 55 -11.87 42.36 6.83
C PRO A 55 -11.25 43.74 7.12
N LYS A 56 -11.29 44.63 6.13
CA LYS A 56 -10.66 45.96 6.19
C LYS A 56 -11.58 47.04 6.77
N LEU A 57 -12.73 46.65 7.30
CA LEU A 57 -13.69 47.57 7.90
C LEU A 57 -13.25 47.94 9.33
N SER A 58 -13.14 49.23 9.63
CA SER A 58 -12.70 49.70 10.95
C SER A 58 -13.70 49.43 12.07
N THR A 59 -15.00 49.48 11.76
CA THR A 59 -16.10 49.38 12.74
C THR A 59 -17.27 48.58 12.16
N ASN A 60 -18.07 47.94 13.00
CA ASN A 60 -19.19 47.13 12.53
C ASN A 60 -20.38 48.02 12.16
N LEU A 61 -20.98 47.79 10.98
CA LEU A 61 -22.02 48.66 10.41
C LEU A 61 -23.33 47.90 10.21
N ILE A 62 -24.45 48.54 10.56
CA ILE A 62 -25.80 48.10 10.17
C ILE A 62 -26.28 48.90 8.96
N SER A 63 -26.92 48.23 8.01
CA SER A 63 -27.50 48.88 6.83
C SER A 63 -28.85 49.52 7.17
N PHE A 64 -28.96 50.83 6.98
CA PHE A 64 -30.23 51.56 7.10
C PHE A 64 -31.30 51.04 6.15
N ALA A 65 -30.95 50.81 4.88
CA ALA A 65 -31.88 50.29 3.88
C ALA A 65 -32.42 48.90 4.27
N ALA A 66 -31.60 48.06 4.89
CA ALA A 66 -32.03 46.75 5.39
C ALA A 66 -33.03 46.88 6.56
N MET A 67 -32.79 47.83 7.47
CA MET A 67 -33.72 48.10 8.58
C MET A 67 -35.08 48.59 8.10
N VAL A 68 -35.09 49.48 7.11
CA VAL A 68 -36.34 49.98 6.48
C VAL A 68 -37.10 48.83 5.82
N LYS A 69 -36.40 47.94 5.10
CA LYS A 69 -37.02 46.78 4.43
C LYS A 69 -37.70 45.83 5.42
N GLU A 70 -37.13 45.65 6.61
CA GLU A 70 -37.67 44.78 7.66
C GLU A 70 -38.65 45.49 8.61
N SER A 71 -39.10 46.71 8.27
CA SER A 71 -40.05 47.51 9.06
C SER A 71 -39.61 47.78 10.51
N ALA A 72 -38.30 47.94 10.75
CA ALA A 72 -37.77 48.27 12.07
C ALA A 72 -38.20 49.67 12.52
N ILE A 73 -38.59 49.81 13.79
CA ILE A 73 -38.97 51.13 14.35
C ILE A 73 -37.69 51.80 14.89
N LEU A 74 -37.40 53.01 14.40
CA LEU A 74 -36.25 53.80 14.82
C LEU A 74 -36.71 54.93 15.72
N LYS A 75 -36.24 54.96 16.97
CA LYS A 75 -36.50 56.03 17.93
C LYS A 75 -35.19 56.76 18.22
N GLY A 76 -35.14 58.05 17.88
CA GLY A 76 -33.99 58.89 18.21
C GLY A 76 -34.00 59.26 19.69
N VAL A 77 -32.92 58.95 20.41
CA VAL A 77 -32.72 59.31 21.81
C VAL A 77 -31.35 60.00 21.93
N GLY A 78 -31.34 61.33 21.86
CA GLY A 78 -30.09 62.11 21.85
C GLY A 78 -29.22 61.81 20.64
N ASN A 79 -27.97 61.39 20.85
CA ASN A 79 -27.00 61.03 19.79
C ASN A 79 -27.08 59.54 19.37
N PHE A 80 -28.05 58.80 19.92
CA PHE A 80 -28.23 57.37 19.66
C PHE A 80 -29.57 57.13 18.98
N VAL A 81 -29.63 56.08 18.16
CA VAL A 81 -30.86 55.57 17.58
C VAL A 81 -31.14 54.22 18.23
N GLU A 82 -32.26 54.11 18.93
CA GLU A 82 -32.78 52.82 19.36
C GLU A 82 -33.56 52.19 18.22
N ILE A 83 -33.15 50.98 17.85
CA ILE A 83 -33.84 50.15 16.86
C ILE A 83 -34.68 49.14 17.61
N GLU A 84 -35.99 49.16 17.36
CA GLU A 84 -36.92 48.14 17.82
C GLU A 84 -37.11 47.08 16.72
N LEU A 85 -36.63 45.87 16.96
CA LEU A 85 -36.79 44.72 16.06
C LEU A 85 -37.82 43.75 16.63
N ASN A 86 -38.89 43.48 15.89
CA ASN A 86 -39.93 42.49 16.23
C ASN A 86 -40.60 42.69 17.60
N GLY A 87 -40.81 43.95 18.02
CA GLY A 87 -41.70 44.32 19.13
C GLY A 87 -41.20 44.06 20.55
N ASN A 88 -39.94 43.67 20.77
CA ASN A 88 -39.38 43.44 22.12
C ASN A 88 -37.87 43.68 22.27
N HIS A 89 -37.17 44.17 21.25
CA HIS A 89 -35.70 44.22 21.24
C HIS A 89 -35.19 45.60 20.89
N HIS A 90 -34.58 46.28 21.86
CA HIS A 90 -33.95 47.59 21.72
C HIS A 90 -32.46 47.41 21.45
N VAL A 91 -31.98 47.87 20.28
CA VAL A 91 -30.55 47.92 19.95
C VAL A 91 -30.15 49.37 19.81
N SER A 92 -29.22 49.83 20.64
CA SER A 92 -28.69 51.20 20.55
C SER A 92 -27.61 51.28 19.49
N VAL A 93 -27.80 52.14 18.50
CA VAL A 93 -26.85 52.40 17.42
C VAL A 93 -26.39 53.85 17.52
N VAL A 94 -25.08 54.07 17.46
CA VAL A 94 -24.51 55.42 17.49
C VAL A 94 -24.52 55.96 16.07
N THR A 95 -24.97 57.21 15.90
CA THR A 95 -24.95 57.91 14.60
C THR A 95 -23.73 58.82 14.45
N GLY A 96 -22.59 58.40 15.00
CA GLY A 96 -21.33 59.12 14.86
C GLY A 96 -20.89 59.13 13.40
N LYS A 97 -20.57 60.32 12.85
CA LYS A 97 -20.07 60.50 11.46
C LYS A 97 -21.08 60.13 10.35
N GLY A 98 -22.38 60.12 10.65
CA GLY A 98 -23.43 59.89 9.65
C GLY A 98 -23.60 58.42 9.22
N ILE A 99 -23.03 57.48 9.97
CA ILE A 99 -23.14 56.03 9.74
C ILE A 99 -23.76 55.34 10.95
N PHE A 100 -24.41 54.20 10.72
CA PHE A 100 -25.05 53.38 11.75
C PHE A 100 -24.04 52.37 12.31
N GLU A 101 -23.29 52.78 13.32
CA GLU A 101 -22.24 51.97 13.95
C GLU A 101 -22.77 51.15 15.13
N LEU A 102 -22.46 49.85 15.13
CA LEU A 102 -22.81 48.96 16.23
C LEU A 102 -21.74 49.03 17.33
N HIS A 103 -22.08 49.64 18.46
CA HIS A 103 -21.23 49.68 19.64
C HIS A 103 -21.43 48.42 20.51
N ASP A 104 -20.37 47.96 21.20
CA ASP A 104 -20.38 46.79 22.09
C ASP A 104 -20.83 45.47 21.44
N ALA A 105 -20.51 45.31 20.15
CA ALA A 105 -20.76 44.09 19.38
C ALA A 105 -19.72 43.01 19.70
N HIS A 106 -20.14 41.92 20.33
CA HIS A 106 -19.28 40.75 20.54
C HIS A 106 -19.81 39.53 19.76
N PRO A 107 -18.93 38.66 19.25
CA PRO A 107 -19.36 37.38 18.69
C PRO A 107 -20.15 36.61 19.76
N ALA A 108 -21.38 36.20 19.44
CA ALA A 108 -22.15 35.39 20.35
C ALA A 108 -21.36 34.10 20.63
N GLN A 109 -21.02 33.84 21.91
CA GLN A 109 -20.33 32.60 22.27
C GLN A 109 -21.15 31.43 21.72
N GLN A 110 -20.48 30.52 21.00
CA GLN A 110 -21.07 29.23 20.64
C GLN A 110 -21.31 28.48 21.94
N MET A 111 -22.46 28.69 22.57
CA MET A 111 -22.97 27.75 23.55
C MET A 111 -23.12 26.44 22.79
N ALA A 112 -22.22 25.50 23.07
CA ALA A 112 -22.39 24.12 22.69
C ALA A 112 -23.78 23.73 23.19
N LEU A 113 -24.69 23.47 22.26
CA LEU A 113 -26.01 22.96 22.59
C LEU A 113 -25.75 21.63 23.28
N VAL A 114 -25.80 21.60 24.62
CA VAL A 114 -26.02 20.34 25.32
C VAL A 114 -27.42 19.96 24.92
N THR A 115 -27.52 19.11 23.90
CA THR A 115 -28.77 18.49 23.53
C THR A 115 -29.19 17.64 24.72
N THR A 116 -30.05 18.17 25.60
CA THR A 116 -30.91 17.34 26.44
C THR A 116 -32.01 16.73 25.57
N SER A 117 -31.61 16.11 24.46
CA SER A 117 -32.42 15.08 23.84
C SER A 117 -32.27 13.86 24.74
N SER A 118 -33.15 13.74 25.73
CA SER A 118 -33.47 12.47 26.36
C SER A 118 -34.17 11.58 25.32
N SER A 119 -33.44 11.26 24.25
CA SER A 119 -33.70 10.02 23.54
C SER A 119 -33.26 8.93 24.50
N ASP A 120 -34.04 7.87 24.65
CA ASP A 120 -33.64 6.68 25.41
C ASP A 120 -32.42 6.03 24.73
N ILE A 121 -31.24 6.60 24.98
CA ILE A 121 -29.96 6.06 24.54
C ILE A 121 -29.82 4.76 25.31
N SER A 122 -29.88 3.65 24.57
CA SER A 122 -29.74 2.32 25.18
C SER A 122 -28.52 2.32 26.11
N PRO A 123 -28.59 1.65 27.27
CA PRO A 123 -27.45 1.63 28.18
C PRO A 123 -26.16 1.12 27.50
N LEU A 124 -26.29 0.30 26.46
CA LEU A 124 -25.18 -0.16 25.61
C LEU A 124 -24.59 0.97 24.77
N ALA A 125 -25.42 1.79 24.12
CA ALA A 125 -24.97 2.96 23.36
C ALA A 125 -24.24 3.97 24.26
N LYS A 126 -24.76 4.18 25.47
CA LYS A 126 -24.16 5.08 26.47
C LYS A 126 -22.78 4.61 26.91
N TRP A 127 -22.63 3.33 27.26
CA TRP A 127 -21.33 2.77 27.67
C TRP A 127 -20.35 2.62 26.50
N HIS A 128 -20.84 2.32 25.29
CA HIS A 128 -20.03 2.30 24.09
C HIS A 128 -19.40 3.66 23.79
N ALA A 129 -20.16 4.75 23.92
CA ALA A 129 -19.63 6.11 23.80
C ALA A 129 -18.63 6.44 24.92
N ARG A 130 -18.96 6.12 26.19
CA ARG A 130 -18.08 6.36 27.35
C ARG A 130 -16.72 5.67 27.25
N PHE A 131 -16.67 4.47 26.67
CA PHE A 131 -15.42 3.72 26.46
C PHE A 131 -14.74 4.00 25.12
N GLY A 132 -14.94 5.19 24.54
CA GLY A 132 -14.23 5.58 23.31
C GLY A 132 -14.58 4.71 22.11
N HIS A 133 -15.86 4.32 21.99
CA HIS A 133 -16.35 3.47 20.91
C HIS A 133 -15.71 2.08 20.87
N ALA A 134 -15.30 1.53 22.01
CA ALA A 134 -14.80 0.15 22.12
C ALA A 134 -15.83 -0.87 21.57
N SER A 135 -15.34 -2.04 21.13
CA SER A 135 -16.22 -3.07 20.57
C SER A 135 -17.33 -3.46 21.55
N THR A 136 -18.52 -3.75 21.02
CA THR A 136 -19.70 -4.10 21.84
C THR A 136 -19.41 -5.26 22.79
N ALA A 137 -18.59 -6.24 22.36
CA ALA A 137 -18.10 -7.32 23.20
C ALA A 137 -17.31 -6.81 24.42
N ARG A 138 -16.33 -5.92 24.22
CA ARG A 138 -15.52 -5.36 25.32
C ARG A 138 -16.35 -4.53 26.28
N VAL A 139 -17.31 -3.77 25.76
CA VAL A 139 -18.24 -2.97 26.59
C VAL A 139 -19.12 -3.88 27.45
N LYS A 140 -19.67 -4.97 26.88
CA LYS A 140 -20.47 -5.95 27.62
C LYS A 140 -19.66 -6.64 28.72
N THR A 141 -18.41 -7.00 28.45
CA THR A 141 -17.50 -7.58 29.46
C THR A 141 -17.21 -6.58 30.58
N ALA A 142 -16.97 -5.31 30.26
CA ALA A 142 -16.60 -4.29 31.24
C ALA A 142 -17.75 -3.86 32.18
N VAL A 143 -19.00 -3.95 31.71
CA VAL A 143 -20.20 -3.46 32.44
C VAL A 143 -20.99 -4.59 33.12
N GLY A 144 -20.60 -5.86 32.90
CA GLY A 144 -21.35 -7.03 33.36
C GLY A 144 -22.46 -7.39 32.37
N GLY A 145 -22.22 -8.43 31.57
CA GLY A 145 -22.93 -8.74 30.31
C GLY A 145 -24.43 -9.03 30.40
N GLN A 146 -25.05 -9.02 31.58
CA GLN A 146 -26.47 -9.35 31.78
C GLN A 146 -27.44 -8.17 31.57
N LEU A 147 -26.97 -6.93 31.51
CA LEU A 147 -27.85 -5.74 31.44
C LEU A 147 -27.95 -5.09 30.05
N LEU A 148 -27.23 -5.61 29.04
CA LEU A 148 -27.06 -4.95 27.74
C LEU A 148 -27.42 -5.88 26.56
N GLY A 149 -28.72 -6.13 26.39
CA GLY A 149 -29.26 -6.80 25.19
C GLY A 149 -29.18 -5.90 23.95
N GLY A 150 -29.03 -6.51 22.77
CA GLY A 150 -29.12 -5.83 21.47
C GLY A 150 -27.80 -5.67 20.69
N MET A 151 -27.97 -5.36 19.40
CA MET A 151 -26.92 -4.96 18.46
C MET A 151 -26.89 -3.43 18.40
N LEU A 152 -25.71 -2.83 18.53
CA LEU A 152 -25.54 -1.38 18.49
C LEU A 152 -25.00 -0.96 17.12
N THR A 153 -25.79 -0.18 16.38
CA THR A 153 -25.33 0.57 15.21
C THR A 153 -24.94 1.97 15.68
N CYS A 154 -23.71 2.40 15.39
CA CYS A 154 -23.19 3.69 15.83
C CYS A 154 -22.59 4.45 14.65
N ASP A 155 -23.16 5.61 14.31
CA ASP A 155 -22.74 6.42 13.16
C ASP A 155 -21.28 6.88 13.24
N VAL A 156 -20.79 7.18 14.45
CA VAL A 156 -19.39 7.56 14.68
C VAL A 156 -18.46 6.37 14.39
N CYS A 157 -18.85 5.15 14.76
CA CYS A 157 -18.11 3.94 14.38
C CYS A 157 -18.20 3.66 12.89
N LEU A 158 -19.35 3.88 12.26
CA LEU A 158 -19.48 3.73 10.80
C LEU A 158 -18.58 4.73 10.06
N LYS A 159 -18.43 5.95 10.55
CA LYS A 159 -17.53 6.95 9.95
C LYS A 159 -16.06 6.68 10.26
N GLY A 160 -15.73 6.29 11.48
CA GLY A 160 -14.33 6.20 11.96
C GLY A 160 -13.72 4.80 11.97
N LYS A 161 -14.53 3.75 11.89
CA LYS A 161 -14.11 2.34 12.06
C LYS A 161 -14.71 1.38 11.04
N MET A 162 -15.51 1.86 10.09
CA MET A 162 -16.05 1.00 9.04
C MET A 162 -14.90 0.43 8.22
N THR A 163 -14.79 -0.89 8.25
CA THR A 163 -13.88 -1.64 7.40
C THR A 163 -14.70 -2.25 6.25
N LYS A 164 -14.05 -2.41 5.09
CA LYS A 164 -14.64 -3.16 3.99
C LYS A 164 -14.99 -4.56 4.52
N SER A 165 -16.22 -5.02 4.27
CA SER A 165 -16.62 -6.39 4.63
C SER A 165 -15.57 -7.39 4.14
N PRO A 166 -15.28 -8.46 4.91
CA PRO A 166 -14.40 -9.51 4.46
C PRO A 166 -14.86 -9.96 3.07
N PHE A 167 -13.94 -9.95 2.12
CA PHE A 167 -14.26 -10.40 0.77
C PHE A 167 -14.56 -11.90 0.83
N GLN A 168 -15.83 -12.28 0.67
CA GLN A 168 -16.27 -13.67 0.64
C GLN A 168 -16.03 -14.36 -0.71
N GLY A 169 -15.48 -13.64 -1.69
CA GLY A 169 -15.20 -14.21 -3.00
C GLY A 169 -14.04 -15.20 -2.94
N HIS A 170 -14.34 -16.46 -3.28
CA HIS A 170 -13.33 -17.42 -3.69
C HIS A 170 -13.12 -17.27 -5.19
N PHE A 171 -11.87 -17.40 -5.66
CA PHE A 171 -11.62 -17.53 -7.09
C PHE A 171 -12.34 -18.78 -7.60
N HIS A 172 -12.96 -18.70 -8.78
CA HIS A 172 -13.53 -19.89 -9.40
C HIS A 172 -12.47 -21.00 -9.45
N PRO A 173 -12.76 -22.19 -8.91
CA PRO A 173 -11.78 -23.27 -8.88
C PRO A 173 -11.30 -23.57 -10.30
N THR A 174 -10.00 -23.76 -10.42
CA THR A 174 -9.36 -24.11 -11.68
C THR A 174 -9.25 -25.62 -11.77
N SER A 175 -9.44 -26.20 -12.95
CA SER A 175 -9.51 -27.67 -13.10
C SER A 175 -8.16 -28.38 -13.15
N ALA A 176 -7.06 -27.66 -13.42
CA ALA A 176 -5.72 -28.23 -13.54
C ALA A 176 -4.63 -27.16 -13.29
N SER A 177 -3.40 -27.61 -13.07
CA SER A 177 -2.22 -26.74 -13.04
C SER A 177 -2.03 -25.98 -14.35
N LEU A 178 -1.43 -24.80 -14.26
CA LEU A 178 -1.05 -23.94 -15.37
C LEU A 178 -2.22 -23.47 -16.26
N LYS A 179 -3.47 -23.54 -15.79
CA LYS A 179 -4.60 -22.94 -16.56
C LYS A 179 -4.75 -21.46 -16.28
N VAL A 180 -4.55 -21.02 -15.02
CA VAL A 180 -4.71 -19.63 -14.59
C VAL A 180 -3.56 -19.25 -13.67
N PHE A 181 -2.87 -18.15 -13.98
CA PHE A 181 -1.81 -17.58 -13.12
C PHE A 181 -2.09 -16.13 -12.82
N HIS A 182 -1.62 -15.73 -11.65
CA HIS A 182 -1.62 -14.38 -11.15
C HIS A 182 -0.21 -13.79 -11.22
N GLY A 183 -0.06 -12.66 -11.90
CA GLY A 183 1.20 -11.91 -11.99
C GLY A 183 1.16 -10.65 -11.14
N ASP A 184 2.28 -10.34 -10.48
CA ASP A 184 2.50 -9.08 -9.76
C ASP A 184 4.00 -8.77 -9.76
N LEU A 185 4.37 -7.50 -9.91
CA LEU A 185 5.77 -7.05 -9.99
C LEU A 185 6.15 -6.31 -8.70
N ILE A 186 7.31 -6.65 -8.13
CA ILE A 186 7.86 -5.96 -6.97
C ILE A 186 9.10 -5.19 -7.37
N GLY A 187 9.17 -3.93 -6.94
CA GLY A 187 10.37 -3.08 -7.00
C GLY A 187 10.04 -1.62 -7.36
N PRO A 188 11.06 -0.77 -7.50
CA PRO A 188 12.48 -1.10 -7.41
C PRO A 188 12.93 -1.42 -5.98
N ILE A 189 13.85 -2.38 -5.83
CA ILE A 189 14.52 -2.73 -4.58
C ILE A 189 15.97 -2.22 -4.65
N SER A 190 16.42 -1.59 -3.57
CA SER A 190 17.78 -1.05 -3.43
C SER A 190 18.53 -1.74 -2.29
N PRO A 191 19.81 -2.10 -2.46
CA PRO A 191 20.60 -1.97 -3.71
C PRO A 191 20.13 -2.97 -4.78
N ALA A 192 20.60 -2.76 -6.02
CA ALA A 192 20.41 -3.76 -7.08
C ALA A 192 21.13 -5.07 -6.70
N THR A 193 20.73 -6.19 -7.31
CA THR A 193 21.47 -7.44 -7.11
C THR A 193 22.86 -7.38 -7.75
N ASN A 194 23.72 -8.35 -7.46
CA ASN A 194 25.01 -8.53 -8.15
C ASN A 194 24.85 -8.61 -9.69
N GLY A 195 23.69 -9.06 -10.19
CA GLY A 195 23.37 -9.10 -11.62
C GLY A 195 22.67 -7.84 -12.14
N GLY A 196 22.61 -6.76 -11.36
CA GLY A 196 21.95 -5.50 -11.72
C GLY A 196 20.43 -5.54 -11.69
N CYS A 197 19.81 -6.58 -11.09
CA CYS A 197 18.35 -6.67 -11.03
C CYS A 197 17.80 -5.76 -9.92
N GLN A 198 16.72 -5.05 -10.20
CA GLN A 198 16.05 -4.15 -9.24
C GLN A 198 14.60 -4.55 -8.98
N TYR A 199 14.08 -5.51 -9.75
CA TYR A 199 12.70 -5.97 -9.64
C TYR A 199 12.65 -7.49 -9.57
N PHE A 200 11.54 -8.01 -9.06
CA PHE A 200 11.19 -9.41 -9.27
C PHE A 200 9.72 -9.59 -9.63
N LEU A 201 9.46 -10.40 -10.64
CA LEU A 201 8.14 -10.77 -11.13
C LEU A 201 7.72 -12.05 -10.43
N THR A 202 6.54 -12.02 -9.81
CA THR A 202 5.96 -13.20 -9.17
C THR A 202 4.77 -13.69 -9.98
N LEU A 203 4.84 -14.97 -10.38
CA LEU A 203 3.77 -15.68 -11.08
C LEU A 203 3.26 -16.81 -10.21
N VAL A 204 1.97 -16.79 -9.87
CA VAL A 204 1.35 -17.77 -8.96
C VAL A 204 0.29 -18.57 -9.69
N ASP A 205 0.44 -19.90 -9.71
CA ASP A 205 -0.60 -20.80 -10.24
C ASP A 205 -1.83 -20.83 -9.32
N GLN A 206 -3.02 -20.60 -9.90
CA GLN A 206 -4.26 -20.51 -9.13
C GLN A 206 -4.69 -21.87 -8.56
N HIS A 207 -4.39 -22.97 -9.25
CA HIS A 207 -4.80 -24.32 -8.84
C HIS A 207 -3.94 -24.83 -7.68
N THR A 208 -2.62 -24.88 -7.88
CA THR A 208 -1.66 -25.48 -6.95
C THR A 208 -1.11 -24.50 -5.93
N GLY A 209 -1.17 -23.19 -6.22
CA GLY A 209 -0.50 -22.17 -5.42
C GLY A 209 1.02 -22.12 -5.65
N PHE A 210 1.54 -22.78 -6.69
CA PHE A 210 2.96 -22.75 -7.04
C PHE A 210 3.41 -21.34 -7.41
N ILE A 211 4.53 -20.90 -6.84
CA ILE A 211 5.09 -19.56 -6.98
C ILE A 211 6.35 -19.63 -7.83
N HIS A 212 6.41 -18.88 -8.91
CA HIS A 212 7.62 -18.66 -9.69
C HIS A 212 8.08 -17.21 -9.53
N VAL A 213 9.40 -17.01 -9.37
CA VAL A 213 10.03 -15.70 -9.20
C VAL A 213 11.12 -15.52 -10.23
N SER A 214 10.96 -14.52 -11.09
CA SER A 214 11.96 -14.08 -12.07
C SER A 214 12.57 -12.75 -11.61
N LEU A 215 13.89 -12.59 -11.69
CA LEU A 215 14.57 -11.33 -11.37
C LEU A 215 14.70 -10.48 -12.64
N LEU A 216 14.53 -9.16 -12.52
CA LEU A 216 14.50 -8.25 -13.66
C LEU A 216 15.34 -7.01 -13.39
N LYS A 217 16.01 -6.52 -14.43
CA LYS A 217 16.74 -5.24 -14.40
C LYS A 217 15.75 -4.09 -14.54
N GLU A 218 14.83 -4.22 -15.48
CA GLU A 218 13.80 -3.22 -15.75
C GLU A 218 12.39 -3.83 -15.67
N LYS A 219 11.36 -2.98 -15.53
CA LYS A 219 9.97 -3.43 -15.57
C LYS A 219 9.55 -3.96 -16.95
N SER A 220 10.18 -3.44 -18.00
CA SER A 220 9.98 -3.81 -19.41
C SER A 220 10.31 -5.29 -19.68
N ASP A 221 11.26 -5.86 -18.93
CA ASP A 221 11.67 -7.27 -19.02
C ASP A 221 10.56 -8.27 -18.63
N ALA A 222 9.48 -7.81 -17.98
CA ALA A 222 8.40 -8.69 -17.51
C ALA A 222 7.76 -9.48 -18.66
N THR A 223 7.68 -8.87 -19.85
CA THR A 223 7.09 -9.55 -21.02
C THR A 223 7.92 -10.74 -21.46
N SER A 224 9.25 -10.60 -21.53
CA SER A 224 10.14 -11.71 -21.89
C SER A 224 10.10 -12.82 -20.85
N GLU A 225 10.06 -12.48 -19.56
CA GLU A 225 10.00 -13.48 -18.48
C GLU A 225 8.67 -14.25 -18.49
N ILE A 226 7.53 -13.59 -18.77
CA ILE A 226 6.24 -14.28 -18.93
C ILE A 226 6.27 -15.27 -20.09
N VAL A 227 6.94 -14.93 -21.20
CA VAL A 227 7.09 -15.83 -22.35
C VAL A 227 7.95 -17.03 -22.01
N LYS A 228 9.09 -16.81 -21.33
CA LYS A 228 9.96 -17.90 -20.85
C LYS A 228 9.19 -18.83 -19.91
N TYR A 229 8.48 -18.26 -18.93
CA TYR A 229 7.63 -19.00 -18.00
C TYR A 229 6.59 -19.84 -18.74
N LYS A 230 5.87 -19.25 -19.70
CA LYS A 230 4.89 -19.97 -20.53
C LYS A 230 5.54 -21.16 -21.22
N ASN A 231 6.61 -20.94 -21.98
CA ASN A 231 7.21 -21.98 -22.79
C ASN A 231 7.77 -23.13 -21.93
N LEU A 232 8.43 -22.79 -20.81
CA LEU A 232 8.98 -23.78 -19.89
C LEU A 232 7.88 -24.64 -19.27
N TYR A 233 6.91 -24.01 -18.60
CA TYR A 233 5.97 -24.78 -17.80
C TYR A 233 4.86 -25.43 -18.63
N GLU A 234 4.52 -24.92 -19.81
CA GLU A 234 3.62 -25.66 -20.71
C GLU A 234 4.22 -27.00 -21.11
N LYS A 235 5.54 -27.07 -21.29
CA LYS A 235 6.27 -28.31 -21.55
C LYS A 235 6.36 -29.20 -20.30
N GLN A 236 6.75 -28.64 -19.16
CA GLN A 236 6.92 -29.43 -17.92
C GLN A 236 5.61 -30.00 -17.37
N THR A 237 4.49 -29.30 -17.56
CA THR A 237 3.19 -29.71 -17.00
C THR A 237 2.29 -30.41 -18.02
N GLY A 238 2.60 -30.33 -19.31
CA GLY A 238 1.72 -30.77 -20.41
C GLY A 238 0.41 -29.98 -20.52
N ASN A 239 0.25 -28.90 -19.77
CA ASN A 239 -0.95 -28.07 -19.76
C ASN A 239 -0.70 -26.75 -20.50
N SER A 240 -1.68 -26.26 -21.25
CA SER A 240 -1.60 -24.92 -21.85
C SER A 240 -2.21 -23.85 -20.96
N ILE A 241 -1.59 -22.67 -21.00
CA ILE A 241 -2.04 -21.45 -20.35
C ILE A 241 -3.39 -20.99 -20.94
N LYS A 242 -4.39 -20.72 -20.10
CA LYS A 242 -5.70 -20.17 -20.54
C LYS A 242 -5.92 -18.72 -20.14
N LYS A 243 -5.47 -18.32 -18.95
CA LYS A 243 -5.73 -16.98 -18.41
C LYS A 243 -4.57 -16.45 -17.59
N LEU A 244 -4.18 -15.22 -17.86
CA LEU A 244 -3.26 -14.42 -17.05
C LEU A 244 -4.06 -13.35 -16.31
N VAL A 245 -3.90 -13.26 -14.99
CA VAL A 245 -4.51 -12.23 -14.14
C VAL A 245 -3.40 -11.32 -13.62
N THR A 246 -3.44 -10.02 -13.90
CA THR A 246 -2.43 -9.05 -13.41
C THR A 246 -3.14 -7.84 -12.83
N ASP A 247 -2.38 -6.92 -12.25
CA ASP A 247 -2.89 -5.56 -12.05
C ASP A 247 -2.80 -4.74 -13.36
N GLY A 248 -3.22 -3.48 -13.28
CA GLY A 248 -3.17 -2.52 -14.38
C GLY A 248 -1.81 -1.90 -14.63
N GLY A 249 -0.71 -2.53 -14.18
CA GLY A 249 0.66 -2.07 -14.43
C GLY A 249 0.97 -1.99 -15.92
N GLY A 250 1.73 -0.96 -16.33
CA GLY A 250 2.13 -0.74 -17.72
C GLY A 250 3.00 -1.86 -18.29
N GLU A 251 3.75 -2.54 -17.43
CA GLU A 251 4.52 -3.74 -17.74
C GLU A 251 3.65 -4.90 -18.23
N PHE A 252 2.40 -4.99 -17.76
CA PHE A 252 1.43 -6.00 -18.18
C PHE A 252 0.49 -5.48 -19.27
N CYS A 253 0.18 -4.19 -19.26
CA CYS A 253 -0.73 -3.54 -20.20
C CYS A 253 0.01 -2.94 -21.41
N ASN A 254 0.87 -3.73 -22.07
CA ASN A 254 1.62 -3.30 -23.24
C ASN A 254 1.21 -4.03 -24.52
N LYS A 255 1.46 -3.42 -25.69
CA LYS A 255 1.06 -3.96 -27.00
C LYS A 255 1.74 -5.29 -27.33
N VAL A 256 2.98 -5.48 -26.89
CA VAL A 256 3.78 -6.67 -27.18
C VAL A 256 3.21 -7.89 -26.45
N LEU A 257 3.03 -7.79 -25.14
CA LEU A 257 2.41 -8.84 -24.33
C LEU A 257 0.99 -9.11 -24.81
N GLY A 258 0.20 -8.07 -25.07
CA GLY A 258 -1.16 -8.21 -25.61
C GLY A 258 -1.21 -8.99 -26.93
N ALA A 259 -0.28 -8.74 -27.86
CA ALA A 259 -0.19 -9.47 -29.11
C ALA A 259 0.20 -10.95 -28.92
N ILE A 260 1.13 -11.23 -27.99
CA ILE A 260 1.57 -12.59 -27.65
C ILE A 260 0.41 -13.38 -27.03
N LEU A 261 -0.28 -12.80 -26.05
CA LEU A 261 -1.43 -13.44 -25.39
C LEU A 261 -2.56 -13.70 -26.38
N LYS A 262 -2.87 -12.72 -27.25
CA LYS A 262 -3.87 -12.88 -28.31
C LYS A 262 -3.51 -14.00 -29.28
N ARG A 263 -2.25 -14.09 -29.70
CA ARG A 263 -1.76 -15.17 -30.59
C ARG A 263 -1.89 -16.55 -29.94
N GLY A 264 -1.63 -16.63 -28.63
CA GLY A 264 -1.78 -17.86 -27.85
C GLY A 264 -3.22 -18.19 -27.45
N GLY A 265 -4.20 -17.33 -27.75
CA GLY A 265 -5.58 -17.49 -27.28
C GLY A 265 -5.74 -17.34 -25.76
N ILE A 266 -4.81 -16.64 -25.11
CA ILE A 266 -4.74 -16.48 -23.66
C ILE A 266 -5.55 -15.25 -23.25
N GLN A 267 -6.48 -15.43 -22.32
CA GLN A 267 -7.26 -14.32 -21.76
C GLN A 267 -6.40 -13.50 -20.78
N HIS A 268 -6.34 -12.19 -20.95
CA HIS A 268 -5.69 -11.29 -20.00
C HIS A 268 -6.75 -10.56 -19.17
N ASN A 269 -6.82 -10.89 -17.88
CA ASN A 269 -7.73 -10.29 -16.93
C ASN A 269 -6.98 -9.27 -16.07
N VAL A 270 -7.17 -7.99 -16.38
CA VAL A 270 -6.59 -6.90 -15.60
C VAL A 270 -7.48 -6.60 -14.41
N ALA A 271 -6.93 -6.69 -13.19
CA ALA A 271 -7.64 -6.33 -11.97
C ALA A 271 -7.92 -4.82 -11.96
N PRO A 272 -9.17 -4.38 -11.72
CA PRO A 272 -9.49 -2.96 -11.62
C PRO A 272 -8.66 -2.24 -10.55
N PRO A 273 -8.34 -0.95 -10.76
CA PRO A 273 -7.73 -0.12 -9.72
C PRO A 273 -8.51 -0.23 -8.40
N TYR A 274 -7.82 -0.19 -7.26
CA TYR A 274 -8.41 -0.24 -5.92
C TYR A 274 -9.16 -1.53 -5.56
N THR A 275 -9.01 -2.61 -6.35
CA THR A 275 -9.58 -3.93 -6.04
C THR A 275 -8.49 -4.99 -5.78
N PRO A 276 -7.73 -4.88 -4.67
CA PRO A 276 -6.64 -5.80 -4.36
C PRO A 276 -7.09 -7.27 -4.21
N GLN A 277 -8.40 -7.51 -4.09
CA GLN A 277 -9.00 -8.83 -4.00
C GLN A 277 -8.83 -9.65 -5.29
N HIS A 278 -8.93 -9.02 -6.47
CA HIS A 278 -8.87 -9.73 -7.77
C HIS A 278 -7.47 -10.26 -8.13
N ASN A 279 -6.41 -9.65 -7.58
CA ASN A 279 -5.04 -10.17 -7.66
C ASN A 279 -4.49 -10.63 -6.30
N GLY A 280 -5.40 -11.07 -5.41
CA GLY A 280 -5.06 -11.39 -4.03
C GLY A 280 -4.08 -12.56 -3.87
N LEU A 281 -3.99 -13.47 -4.85
CA LEU A 281 -3.05 -14.60 -4.80
C LEU A 281 -1.60 -14.12 -4.92
N ALA A 282 -1.28 -13.39 -6.00
CA ALA A 282 0.07 -12.86 -6.19
C ALA A 282 0.48 -11.91 -5.07
N LYS A 283 -0.43 -11.02 -4.63
CA LYS A 283 -0.16 -10.10 -3.50
C LYS A 283 0.13 -10.83 -2.18
N ARG A 284 -0.53 -11.95 -1.91
CA ARG A 284 -0.25 -12.76 -0.71
C ARG A 284 1.08 -13.49 -0.83
N ALA A 285 1.35 -14.10 -1.99
CA ALA A 285 2.64 -14.73 -2.27
C ALA A 285 3.79 -13.74 -2.07
N ASN A 286 3.69 -12.56 -2.69
CA ASN A 286 4.62 -11.45 -2.56
C ASN A 286 4.92 -11.06 -1.11
N ARG A 287 3.89 -10.97 -0.27
CA ARG A 287 4.05 -10.69 1.16
C ARG A 287 4.84 -11.79 1.88
N THR A 288 4.58 -13.06 1.55
CA THR A 288 5.32 -14.19 2.13
C THR A 288 6.78 -14.16 1.68
N ILE A 289 7.03 -14.02 0.37
CA ILE A 289 8.38 -13.98 -0.20
C ILE A 289 9.19 -12.86 0.43
N ILE A 290 8.70 -11.61 0.43
CA ILE A 290 9.44 -10.48 1.01
C ILE A 290 9.79 -10.73 2.49
N LYS A 291 8.86 -11.28 3.27
CA LYS A 291 9.11 -11.58 4.69
C LYS A 291 10.21 -12.63 4.85
N MET A 292 10.14 -13.72 4.09
CA MET A 292 11.15 -14.78 4.12
C MET A 292 12.52 -14.27 3.62
N THR A 293 12.54 -13.53 2.51
CA THR A 293 13.75 -12.88 2.00
C THR A 293 14.41 -12.01 3.06
N ARG A 294 13.63 -11.17 3.77
CA ARG A 294 14.16 -10.34 4.85
C ARG A 294 14.77 -11.19 5.96
N CYS A 295 14.10 -12.24 6.40
CA CYS A 295 14.62 -13.14 7.43
C CYS A 295 15.91 -13.84 6.98
N MET A 296 15.94 -14.37 5.76
CA MET A 296 17.12 -15.03 5.17
C MET A 296 18.32 -14.08 5.06
N MET A 297 18.09 -12.83 4.62
CA MET A 297 19.15 -11.82 4.54
C MET A 297 19.68 -11.43 5.92
N LEU A 298 18.80 -11.21 6.90
CA LEU A 298 19.20 -10.89 8.28
C LEU A 298 19.98 -12.03 8.93
N GLN A 299 19.55 -13.28 8.72
CA GLN A 299 20.20 -14.45 9.30
C GLN A 299 21.56 -14.74 8.68
N SER A 300 21.69 -14.60 7.36
CA SER A 300 22.92 -14.89 6.63
C SER A 300 23.99 -13.81 6.80
N ASN A 301 23.59 -12.59 7.18
CA ASN A 301 24.47 -11.43 7.23
C ASN A 301 25.25 -11.18 5.92
N LEU A 302 24.67 -11.60 4.80
CA LEU A 302 25.21 -11.37 3.47
C LEU A 302 24.98 -9.92 3.02
N ALA A 303 25.80 -9.46 2.09
CA ALA A 303 25.65 -8.15 1.49
C ALA A 303 24.24 -7.99 0.87
N PRO A 304 23.58 -6.81 1.01
CA PRO A 304 22.19 -6.65 0.59
C PRO A 304 21.91 -7.02 -0.88
N GLU A 305 22.90 -6.94 -1.76
CA GLU A 305 22.88 -7.31 -3.19
C GLU A 305 22.49 -8.79 -3.43
N TRP A 306 22.58 -9.65 -2.41
CA TRP A 306 22.17 -11.05 -2.50
C TRP A 306 20.66 -11.27 -2.35
N TRP A 307 19.87 -10.21 -2.13
CA TRP A 307 18.42 -10.30 -1.93
C TRP A 307 17.69 -11.06 -3.03
N GLY A 308 18.17 -10.99 -4.29
CA GLY A 308 17.55 -11.67 -5.42
C GLY A 308 17.61 -13.19 -5.32
N LYS A 309 18.76 -13.73 -4.87
CA LYS A 309 18.89 -15.17 -4.63
C LYS A 309 18.08 -15.60 -3.41
N ALA A 310 18.05 -14.78 -2.35
CA ALA A 310 17.18 -15.03 -1.20
C ALA A 310 15.68 -15.02 -1.56
N ALA A 311 15.24 -14.18 -2.51
CA ALA A 311 13.87 -14.17 -3.02
C ALA A 311 13.52 -15.45 -3.79
N LYS A 312 14.42 -15.93 -4.65
CA LYS A 312 14.25 -17.22 -5.34
C LYS A 312 14.21 -18.39 -4.35
N SER A 313 15.10 -18.42 -3.36
CA SER A 313 15.09 -19.45 -2.30
C SER A 313 13.82 -19.40 -1.46
N ALA A 314 13.34 -18.21 -1.10
CA ALA A 314 12.06 -18.07 -0.40
C ALA A 314 10.90 -18.69 -1.19
N ALA A 315 10.87 -18.53 -2.51
CA ALA A 315 9.84 -19.12 -3.36
C ALA A 315 9.97 -20.65 -3.45
N ALA A 316 11.18 -21.16 -3.66
CA ALA A 316 11.45 -22.60 -3.69
C ALA A 316 11.09 -23.29 -2.37
N THR A 317 11.52 -22.71 -1.24
CA THR A 317 11.12 -23.16 0.10
C THR A 317 9.61 -23.13 0.27
N THR A 318 8.93 -22.05 -0.12
CA THR A 318 7.46 -21.97 0.00
C THR A 318 6.75 -23.04 -0.83
N ASN A 319 7.25 -23.34 -2.03
CA ASN A 319 6.68 -24.36 -2.91
C ASN A 319 6.86 -25.79 -2.39
N ALA A 320 7.86 -26.01 -1.53
CA ALA A 320 8.15 -27.31 -0.92
C ALA A 320 7.48 -27.52 0.43
N LEU A 321 6.83 -26.49 0.99
CA LEU A 321 6.08 -26.58 2.23
C LEU A 321 4.58 -26.80 1.96
N LEU A 322 3.91 -27.44 2.91
CA LEU A 322 2.48 -27.70 2.84
C LEU A 322 1.67 -26.39 2.82
N SER A 323 0.79 -26.24 1.84
CA SER A 323 -0.18 -25.14 1.86
C SER A 323 -1.23 -25.39 2.94
N LEU A 324 -1.26 -24.54 3.96
CA LEU A 324 -2.25 -24.61 5.05
C LEU A 324 -3.68 -24.26 4.60
N SER A 325 -3.84 -23.60 3.45
CA SER A 325 -5.15 -23.12 2.96
C SER A 325 -5.79 -24.01 1.89
N LYS A 326 -4.98 -24.79 1.16
CA LYS A 326 -5.42 -25.62 0.03
C LYS A 326 -4.81 -27.01 0.21
N SER A 327 -5.67 -27.98 0.51
CA SER A 327 -5.41 -29.42 0.44
C SER A 327 -4.27 -30.03 1.29
N LYS A 328 -3.58 -29.26 2.16
CA LYS A 328 -2.39 -29.76 2.90
C LYS A 328 -1.45 -30.51 1.95
N SER A 329 -1.19 -29.92 0.79
CA SER A 329 -0.38 -30.52 -0.27
C SER A 329 0.73 -29.57 -0.67
N LEU A 330 1.84 -30.11 -1.18
CA LEU A 330 2.98 -29.32 -1.62
C LEU A 330 2.67 -28.72 -3.01
N PRO A 331 2.78 -27.39 -3.18
CA PRO A 331 2.60 -26.76 -4.48
C PRO A 331 3.50 -27.35 -5.58
N CYS A 332 4.77 -27.63 -5.29
CA CYS A 332 5.69 -28.25 -6.24
C CYS A 332 5.27 -29.67 -6.65
N GLN A 333 4.76 -30.47 -5.71
CA GLN A 333 4.26 -31.82 -5.98
C GLN A 333 3.00 -31.77 -6.86
N LEU A 334 2.09 -30.83 -6.60
CA LEU A 334 0.91 -30.68 -7.43
C LEU A 334 1.25 -30.20 -8.85
N PHE A 335 2.21 -29.27 -8.96
CA PHE A 335 2.54 -28.57 -10.19
C PHE A 335 3.53 -29.33 -11.08
N LEU A 336 4.67 -29.77 -10.53
CA LEU A 336 5.75 -30.45 -11.26
C LEU A 336 5.83 -31.96 -11.01
N LYS A 337 4.98 -32.51 -10.14
CA LYS A 337 5.05 -33.92 -9.69
C LYS A 337 6.38 -34.26 -9.00
N LEU A 338 7.03 -33.26 -8.42
CA LEU A 338 8.26 -33.41 -7.65
C LEU A 338 7.95 -33.52 -6.15
N THR A 339 8.59 -34.47 -5.48
CA THR A 339 8.52 -34.61 -4.03
C THR A 339 9.85 -34.18 -3.43
N PRO A 340 9.95 -32.95 -2.88
CA PRO A 340 11.18 -32.48 -2.27
C PRO A 340 11.45 -33.26 -0.99
N ARG A 341 12.72 -33.63 -0.77
CA ARG A 341 13.15 -34.24 0.49
C ARG A 341 13.58 -33.11 1.45
N PRO A 342 13.01 -33.01 2.65
CA PRO A 342 13.35 -31.96 3.63
C PRO A 342 14.85 -31.88 3.93
N GLU A 343 15.55 -33.00 3.84
CA GLU A 343 16.98 -33.14 4.10
C GLU A 343 17.87 -32.43 3.08
N PHE A 344 17.33 -31.96 1.96
CA PHE A 344 18.07 -31.12 1.00
C PHE A 344 18.02 -29.63 1.33
N PHE A 345 17.10 -29.19 2.19
CA PHE A 345 17.05 -27.79 2.59
C PHE A 345 18.15 -27.47 3.58
N ARG A 346 18.83 -26.36 3.36
CA ARG A 346 19.84 -25.81 4.25
C ARG A 346 19.52 -24.34 4.52
N PRO A 347 19.94 -23.80 5.68
CA PRO A 347 19.77 -22.38 5.95
C PRO A 347 20.43 -21.53 4.87
N PHE A 348 19.71 -20.54 4.35
CA PHE A 348 20.27 -19.61 3.37
C PHE A 348 21.49 -18.89 3.97
N GLY A 349 22.60 -18.86 3.22
CA GLY A 349 23.85 -18.27 3.66
C GLY A 349 24.65 -19.12 4.66
N CYS A 350 24.34 -20.41 4.82
CA CYS A 350 25.19 -21.28 5.63
C CYS A 350 26.52 -21.57 4.94
N LYS A 351 27.53 -21.91 5.76
CA LYS A 351 28.84 -22.35 5.30
C LYS A 351 28.72 -23.68 4.54
N ALA A 352 29.38 -23.78 3.40
CA ALA A 352 29.41 -24.96 2.54
C ALA A 352 30.84 -25.20 2.03
N TRP A 353 31.14 -26.42 1.61
CA TRP A 353 32.42 -26.76 0.99
C TRP A 353 32.18 -27.18 -0.46
N ALA A 354 32.80 -26.45 -1.38
CA ALA A 354 32.77 -26.75 -2.80
C ALA A 354 34.01 -27.57 -3.17
N LEU A 355 33.81 -28.72 -3.81
CA LEU A 355 34.92 -29.52 -4.32
C LEU A 355 35.53 -28.82 -5.54
N LYS A 356 36.85 -28.58 -5.51
CA LYS A 356 37.58 -28.05 -6.66
C LYS A 356 37.72 -29.16 -7.72
N PRO A 357 37.35 -28.92 -8.99
CA PRO A 357 37.59 -29.88 -10.06
C PRO A 357 39.07 -30.30 -10.12
N LYS A 358 39.36 -31.57 -10.46
CA LYS A 358 40.74 -32.07 -10.53
C LYS A 358 41.64 -31.21 -11.42
N VAL A 359 41.09 -30.64 -12.49
CA VAL A 359 41.79 -29.76 -13.45
C VAL A 359 42.25 -28.43 -12.82
N LYS A 360 41.61 -27.98 -11.74
CA LYS A 360 41.96 -26.74 -11.01
C LYS A 360 42.83 -27.01 -9.77
N ARG A 361 43.43 -28.21 -9.69
CA ARG A 361 44.36 -28.59 -8.62
C ARG A 361 45.75 -28.64 -9.25
N ASP A 362 46.59 -27.66 -8.95
CA ASP A 362 47.91 -27.51 -9.56
C ASP A 362 48.90 -28.53 -8.96
N HIS A 363 48.68 -28.91 -7.70
CA HIS A 363 49.50 -29.87 -6.98
C HIS A 363 48.69 -30.95 -6.26
N LYS A 364 49.31 -32.12 -6.08
CA LYS A 364 48.69 -33.30 -5.43
C LYS A 364 48.29 -33.06 -3.97
N LEU A 365 48.91 -32.07 -3.33
CA LEU A 365 48.65 -31.67 -1.93
C LEU A 365 47.79 -30.41 -1.80
N ASP A 366 47.27 -29.87 -2.91
CA ASP A 366 46.39 -28.70 -2.84
C ASP A 366 45.10 -29.04 -2.09
N ALA A 367 44.58 -28.03 -1.38
CA ALA A 367 43.26 -28.12 -0.78
C ALA A 367 42.22 -28.48 -1.85
N ILE A 368 41.64 -29.68 -1.72
CA ILE A 368 40.68 -30.24 -2.68
C ILE A 368 39.32 -29.55 -2.68
N SER A 369 39.02 -28.77 -1.64
CA SER A 369 37.79 -28.00 -1.52
C SER A 369 38.08 -26.55 -1.09
N SER A 370 37.12 -25.67 -1.36
CA SER A 370 37.09 -24.31 -0.81
C SER A 370 35.87 -24.17 0.10
N GLU A 371 36.05 -23.37 1.15
CA GLU A 371 34.94 -22.90 1.97
C GLU A 371 34.18 -21.80 1.21
N GLU A 372 32.88 -21.99 1.09
CA GLU A 372 31.95 -21.14 0.34
C GLU A 372 30.70 -20.86 1.17
N THR A 373 29.85 -19.95 0.68
CA THR A 373 28.53 -19.69 1.26
C THR A 373 27.42 -20.21 0.35
N LEU A 374 26.50 -21.00 0.90
CA LEU A 374 25.38 -21.53 0.14
C LEU A 374 24.35 -20.44 -0.15
N VAL A 375 24.17 -20.16 -1.44
CA VAL A 375 23.20 -19.18 -1.93
C VAL A 375 22.36 -19.81 -3.05
N GLY A 376 21.14 -20.23 -2.73
CA GLY A 376 20.21 -20.85 -3.69
C GLY A 376 19.55 -22.12 -3.14
N ASP A 377 18.55 -22.64 -3.84
CA ASP A 377 17.86 -23.89 -3.50
C ASP A 377 18.11 -24.97 -4.56
N PRO A 378 18.34 -26.24 -4.19
CA PRO A 378 18.68 -27.32 -5.13
C PRO A 378 17.48 -27.95 -5.85
N ILE A 379 16.26 -27.48 -5.59
CA ILE A 379 15.03 -28.27 -5.86
C ILE A 379 14.31 -27.86 -7.15
N LEU A 380 14.49 -26.62 -7.60
CA LEU A 380 13.84 -26.15 -8.82
C LEU A 380 14.89 -26.08 -9.94
N PRO A 381 14.56 -26.53 -11.17
CA PRO A 381 15.41 -26.33 -12.32
C PRO A 381 15.82 -24.85 -12.38
N SER A 382 17.12 -24.58 -12.45
CA SER A 382 17.59 -23.21 -12.64
C SER A 382 17.03 -22.68 -13.95
N ASP A 383 16.46 -21.47 -13.93
CA ASP A 383 16.10 -20.73 -15.16
C ASP A 383 17.34 -20.44 -16.04
N ASP A 384 18.52 -20.53 -15.42
CA ASP A 384 19.82 -20.49 -16.05
C ASP A 384 20.03 -21.82 -16.79
N LEU A 385 19.38 -21.98 -17.95
CA LEU A 385 19.88 -22.92 -18.96
C LEU A 385 21.30 -22.44 -19.31
N PRO A 386 22.33 -23.31 -19.25
CA PRO A 386 23.65 -22.92 -19.70
C PRO A 386 23.53 -22.47 -21.15
N THR A 387 23.96 -21.25 -21.44
CA THR A 387 24.29 -20.84 -22.80
C THR A 387 25.37 -21.81 -23.27
N ILE A 388 24.98 -22.75 -24.13
CA ILE A 388 25.92 -23.61 -24.84
C ILE A 388 26.68 -22.68 -25.78
N GLU A 389 27.81 -22.15 -25.31
CA GLU A 389 28.86 -21.72 -26.23
C GLU A 389 29.49 -22.99 -26.77
N ASP A 390 29.47 -23.14 -28.10
CA ASP A 390 29.99 -24.29 -28.84
C ASP A 390 31.40 -24.66 -28.35
N ASN A 391 31.52 -25.81 -27.71
CA ASN A 391 32.81 -26.47 -27.48
C ASN A 391 32.77 -27.87 -28.10
N PRO A 392 33.85 -28.29 -28.78
CA PRO A 392 33.89 -29.55 -29.53
C PRO A 392 33.80 -30.76 -28.59
N PRO A 393 33.36 -31.94 -29.10
CA PRO A 393 33.06 -33.09 -28.25
C PRO A 393 34.30 -33.56 -27.50
N ALA A 394 34.20 -33.62 -26.17
CA ALA A 394 35.21 -34.20 -25.30
C ALA A 394 35.21 -35.73 -25.45
N VAL A 395 36.41 -36.28 -25.62
CA VAL A 395 36.70 -37.72 -25.70
C VAL A 395 36.30 -38.39 -24.39
N GLU A 396 35.50 -39.45 -24.48
CA GLU A 396 35.09 -40.29 -23.34
C GLU A 396 36.32 -40.93 -22.68
N SER A 397 36.48 -40.70 -21.38
CA SER A 397 37.34 -41.49 -20.50
C SER A 397 36.50 -42.12 -19.39
N PRO A 398 36.85 -43.33 -18.90
CA PRO A 398 35.90 -44.21 -18.22
C PRO A 398 35.45 -43.68 -16.86
N GLU A 399 34.16 -43.88 -16.56
CA GLU A 399 33.55 -43.60 -15.27
C GLU A 399 34.16 -44.49 -14.16
N GLU A 400 34.80 -43.88 -13.17
CA GLU A 400 35.15 -44.54 -11.90
C GLU A 400 33.99 -44.41 -10.90
N PRO A 401 33.78 -45.42 -10.04
CA PRO A 401 32.59 -45.49 -9.20
C PRO A 401 32.58 -44.42 -8.10
N MET A 402 31.40 -43.85 -7.86
CA MET A 402 31.11 -42.82 -6.88
C MET A 402 31.22 -43.39 -5.45
N GLU A 403 32.22 -42.96 -4.67
CA GLU A 403 32.31 -43.28 -3.24
C GLU A 403 31.29 -42.45 -2.43
N ASP A 404 30.46 -43.13 -1.63
CA ASP A 404 29.52 -42.53 -0.69
C ASP A 404 30.27 -41.86 0.48
N PHE A 405 30.21 -40.53 0.56
CA PHE A 405 30.73 -39.79 1.72
C PHE A 405 29.70 -39.75 2.87
N PRO A 406 30.07 -40.13 4.10
CA PRO A 406 29.15 -40.10 5.23
C PRO A 406 28.81 -38.66 5.65
N SER A 407 27.52 -38.37 5.80
CA SER A 407 27.00 -37.15 6.41
C SER A 407 27.22 -37.19 7.93
N ASN A 408 28.18 -36.43 8.46
CA ASN A 408 28.33 -36.27 9.91
C ASN A 408 27.51 -35.05 10.39
N PRO A 409 26.50 -35.22 11.27
CA PRO A 409 25.64 -34.12 11.74
C PRO A 409 26.25 -33.25 12.85
N GLU A 410 27.38 -33.64 13.47
CA GLU A 410 27.83 -33.03 14.73
C GLU A 410 28.82 -31.88 14.60
N ASN A 411 29.41 -31.67 13.43
CA ASN A 411 30.19 -30.47 13.13
C ASN A 411 29.50 -29.79 11.96
N GLY A 412 29.25 -28.47 12.05
CA GLY A 412 28.53 -27.65 11.05
C GLY A 412 29.19 -27.53 9.67
N CYS A 413 29.71 -28.63 9.14
CA CYS A 413 30.36 -28.75 7.86
C CYS A 413 29.44 -29.45 6.85
N CYS A 414 29.16 -28.81 5.72
CA CYS A 414 28.22 -29.31 4.71
C CYS A 414 28.87 -29.37 3.33
N TRP A 415 28.84 -30.54 2.70
CA TRP A 415 29.30 -30.76 1.32
C TRP A 415 28.15 -30.50 0.35
N ILE A 416 28.41 -29.75 -0.72
CA ILE A 416 27.45 -29.53 -1.80
C ILE A 416 28.14 -29.83 -3.12
N TYR A 417 27.60 -30.79 -3.87
CA TYR A 417 27.99 -31.04 -5.24
C TYR A 417 27.31 -29.99 -6.13
N VAL A 418 28.11 -29.16 -6.81
CA VAL A 418 27.64 -28.15 -7.77
C VAL A 418 27.93 -28.69 -9.16
N PRO A 419 26.90 -29.04 -9.98
CA PRO A 419 27.13 -29.35 -11.39
C PRO A 419 27.67 -28.11 -12.11
N GLU A 420 28.68 -28.34 -12.93
CA GLU A 420 29.63 -27.41 -13.53
C GLU A 420 29.12 -25.99 -13.85
N TYR A 421 29.65 -25.01 -13.13
CA TYR A 421 29.57 -23.58 -13.46
C TYR A 421 30.91 -23.12 -14.05
N THR A 422 30.90 -22.71 -15.31
CA THR A 422 32.02 -22.03 -15.98
C THR A 422 31.76 -20.51 -16.01
N PRO A 423 32.51 -19.68 -15.27
CA PRO A 423 32.47 -18.24 -15.47
C PRO A 423 33.33 -17.83 -16.67
N SER A 424 32.77 -16.97 -17.52
CA SER A 424 33.44 -16.36 -18.66
C SER A 424 34.16 -15.04 -18.29
N ASN A 425 35.31 -14.85 -18.94
CA ASN A 425 36.05 -13.62 -19.21
C ASN A 425 36.74 -12.89 -18.05
N CYS A 426 37.99 -13.31 -17.78
CA CYS A 426 39.03 -12.43 -17.22
C CYS A 426 39.22 -11.21 -18.13
N ILE A 427 38.94 -10.01 -17.60
CA ILE A 427 39.51 -8.78 -18.13
C ILE A 427 41.01 -8.85 -17.82
N ASN A 428 41.81 -9.14 -18.84
CA ASN A 428 43.27 -8.96 -18.78
C ASN A 428 43.56 -7.45 -18.68
N SER A 429 43.64 -6.93 -17.46
CA SER A 429 44.47 -5.76 -17.21
C SER A 429 45.89 -6.26 -16.93
N LYS A 430 46.75 -6.16 -17.94
CA LYS A 430 48.20 -6.22 -17.74
C LYS A 430 48.57 -5.03 -16.84
N ILE A 431 48.97 -5.30 -15.61
CA ILE A 431 49.82 -4.39 -14.86
C ILE A 431 51.24 -4.73 -15.31
N ASP A 432 51.89 -3.76 -15.95
CA ASP A 432 53.28 -3.83 -16.38
C ASP A 432 54.15 -3.46 -15.17
N GLU A 433 54.87 -4.41 -14.58
CA GLU A 433 55.79 -4.23 -13.45
C GLU A 433 57.11 -3.50 -13.84
N SER A 434 57.03 -2.54 -14.78
CA SER A 434 58.17 -1.71 -15.16
C SER A 434 58.13 -0.27 -14.65
N ASN A 435 57.20 0.08 -13.75
CA ASN A 435 57.25 1.34 -12.99
C ASN A 435 56.71 1.19 -11.56
N ILE A 436 57.61 0.76 -10.67
CA ILE A 436 57.61 0.90 -9.18
C ILE A 436 56.59 0.06 -8.41
#